data_AF-A0A486XQQ4-F1
#
_entry.id   AF-A0A486XQQ4-F1
#
_cell.length_a   1.000
_cell.length_b   1.000
_cell.length_c   1.000
_cell.angle_alpha   90.00
_cell.angle_beta   90.00
_cell.angle_gamma   90.00
#
_symmetry.space_group_name_H-M   'P 1'
#
loop_
_entity.id
_entity.type
_entity.pdbx_description
1 polymer ?
#
loop_
_entity_poly.entity_id
_entity_poly.type
_entity_poly.pdbx_seq_one_letter_code
_entity_poly.pdbx_strand_id
1 'polypeptide(L)'
;MSLNKLLVSGGCLRENGFELGEGKYYGKASLLLLDLATGQFETLLSKTDGGANYPAEHPNLQYTAACLDGDTLWLPTDTEVFAYRLPDLQQVTCYSHPCFQNIHSVHAFADELVVTSTGLDNVVVLDKQSGQIKQILNAEGKDPWHRFSNDIDYRLVHSTRPHDAHPNYVFQLNNELWVTRCKQEDAVCLSNVNKSIDVGQGERISVHDGLWWGDKLVFTRVDGFLVICDPVSGKVLDKHDPFGLERNRPRGWCRGLYIDGNMFYIGYSKLRKTKLTTKLKFISQGNFKYRDGNEALVVAYNMHTQKVERVYEFNSASIEAVYGILPYQYD
;
A
#
# COMPACT_ATOMS: atom_id res chain seq x y z
N MET A 1 3.62 -26.02 3.53
CA MET A 1 3.24 -25.74 4.93
C MET A 1 2.02 -24.85 4.88
N SER A 2 1.05 -25.01 5.79
CA SER A 2 -0.08 -24.07 5.84
C SER A 2 0.41 -22.71 6.33
N LEU A 3 -0.01 -21.64 5.67
CA LEU A 3 0.27 -20.30 6.13
C LEU A 3 -0.45 -20.07 7.47
N ASN A 4 0.32 -19.81 8.53
CA ASN A 4 -0.22 -19.65 9.87
C ASN A 4 -0.11 -18.21 10.39
N LYS A 5 0.77 -17.39 9.79
CA LYS A 5 1.01 -16.02 10.23
C LYS A 5 1.17 -15.05 9.05
N LEU A 6 0.80 -13.80 9.26
CA LEU A 6 0.98 -12.70 8.29
C LEU A 6 1.71 -11.54 8.94
N LEU A 7 2.54 -10.84 8.17
CA LEU A 7 2.97 -9.49 8.51
C LEU A 7 1.95 -8.48 7.99
N VAL A 8 1.67 -7.46 8.79
CA VAL A 8 0.83 -6.33 8.40
C VAL A 8 1.56 -5.02 8.66
N SER A 9 1.82 -4.24 7.62
CA SER A 9 2.44 -2.92 7.74
C SER A 9 1.40 -1.82 7.77
N GLY A 10 1.63 -0.82 8.62
CA GLY A 10 0.69 0.25 8.80
C GLY A 10 1.18 1.49 9.54
N GLY A 11 0.24 2.40 9.74
CA GLY A 11 0.43 3.65 10.48
C GLY A 11 -0.63 3.88 11.53
N CYS A 12 -0.23 4.51 12.63
CA CYS A 12 -1.09 4.87 13.74
C CYS A 12 -1.41 6.36 13.75
N LEU A 13 -2.69 6.70 13.84
CA LEU A 13 -3.11 8.09 13.71
C LEU A 13 -2.66 8.94 14.89
N ARG A 14 -2.28 10.18 14.61
CA ARG A 14 -2.21 11.22 15.65
C ARG A 14 -3.63 11.63 16.01
N GLU A 15 -3.87 11.88 17.30
CA GLU A 15 -5.16 12.35 17.81
C GLU A 15 -5.65 13.61 17.08
N ASN A 16 -4.74 14.55 16.80
CA ASN A 16 -4.98 15.80 16.07
C ASN A 16 -4.43 15.79 14.63
N GLY A 17 -4.19 14.61 14.04
CA GLY A 17 -3.50 14.49 12.76
C GLY A 17 -4.24 15.17 11.60
N PHE A 18 -5.57 15.24 11.66
CA PHE A 18 -6.36 15.92 10.62
C PHE A 18 -6.19 17.45 10.69
N GLU A 19 -6.16 17.99 11.90
CA GLU A 19 -6.02 19.42 12.19
C GLU A 19 -4.62 19.93 11.87
N LEU A 20 -3.59 19.08 12.05
CA LEU A 20 -2.20 19.40 11.69
C LEU A 20 -1.98 19.61 10.18
N GLY A 21 -2.83 19.02 9.35
CA GLY A 21 -2.79 19.14 7.89
C GLY A 21 -2.14 17.96 7.18
N GLU A 22 -2.01 18.09 5.86
CA GLU A 22 -1.50 17.01 5.00
C GLU A 22 -0.05 16.65 5.34
N GLY A 23 0.27 15.36 5.32
CA GLY A 23 1.61 14.87 5.64
C GLY A 23 1.95 14.95 7.13
N LYS A 24 0.94 14.92 8.00
CA LYS A 24 1.09 14.90 9.47
C LYS A 24 0.07 13.99 10.16
N TYR A 25 -0.52 13.05 9.43
CA TYR A 25 -1.64 12.24 9.93
C TYR A 25 -1.19 11.20 10.95
N TYR A 26 0.01 10.66 10.79
CA TYR A 26 0.47 9.50 11.56
C TYR A 26 1.63 9.84 12.48
N GLY A 27 1.57 9.30 13.68
CA GLY A 27 2.58 9.53 14.73
C GLY A 27 3.43 8.32 15.04
N LYS A 28 3.09 7.15 14.49
CA LYS A 28 3.82 5.90 14.72
C LYS A 28 3.64 4.98 13.51
N ALA A 29 4.72 4.45 12.98
CA ALA A 29 4.69 3.31 12.05
C ALA A 29 4.70 2.01 12.87
N SER A 30 3.92 1.00 12.47
CA SER A 30 3.94 -0.31 13.14
C SER A 30 3.90 -1.46 12.14
N LEU A 31 4.75 -2.45 12.35
CA LEU A 31 4.72 -3.74 11.68
C LEU A 31 4.16 -4.76 12.67
N LEU A 32 3.07 -5.41 12.30
CA LEU A 32 2.37 -6.36 13.16
C LEU A 32 2.50 -7.79 12.62
N LEU A 33 2.55 -8.76 13.51
CA LEU A 33 2.39 -10.18 13.22
C LEU A 33 0.95 -10.57 13.56
N LEU A 34 0.21 -11.06 12.57
CA LEU A 34 -1.12 -11.64 12.74
C LEU A 34 -0.99 -13.16 12.77
N ASP A 35 -1.38 -13.78 13.89
CA ASP A 35 -1.57 -15.22 13.97
C ASP A 35 -2.96 -15.60 13.43
N LEU A 36 -3.01 -16.39 12.36
CA LEU A 36 -4.24 -16.73 11.65
C LEU A 36 -5.12 -17.74 12.42
N ALA A 37 -4.55 -18.49 13.37
CA ALA A 37 -5.30 -19.45 14.17
C ALA A 37 -6.06 -18.76 15.29
N THR A 38 -5.38 -17.89 16.03
CA THR A 38 -5.89 -17.18 17.21
C THR A 38 -6.54 -15.84 16.84
N GLY A 39 -6.12 -15.22 15.73
CA GLY A 39 -6.48 -13.86 15.34
C GLY A 39 -5.81 -12.78 16.18
N GLN A 40 -4.77 -13.13 16.95
CA GLN A 40 -4.02 -12.17 17.76
C GLN A 40 -3.02 -11.40 16.91
N PHE A 41 -2.84 -10.13 17.25
CA PHE A 41 -1.83 -9.26 16.67
C PHE A 41 -0.72 -8.98 17.69
N GLU A 42 0.52 -9.13 17.27
CA GLU A 42 1.72 -8.74 18.01
C GLU A 42 2.45 -7.62 17.27
N THR A 43 2.98 -6.62 17.97
CA THR A 43 3.83 -5.61 17.33
C THR A 43 5.26 -6.10 17.25
N LEU A 44 5.80 -6.25 16.05
CA LEU A 44 7.19 -6.67 15.84
C LEU A 44 8.16 -5.48 15.75
N LEU A 45 7.77 -4.43 15.02
CA LEU A 45 8.56 -3.20 14.90
C LEU A 45 7.66 -1.99 15.05
N SER A 46 8.23 -0.92 15.59
CA SER A 46 7.61 0.40 15.55
C SER A 46 8.65 1.48 15.32
N LYS A 47 8.24 2.56 14.64
CA LYS A 47 9.03 3.79 14.50
C LYS A 47 8.18 4.95 15.02
N THR A 48 8.69 5.66 16.03
CA THR A 48 8.01 6.77 16.71
C THR A 48 8.75 8.10 16.55
N ASP A 49 9.98 8.08 16.01
CA ASP A 49 10.77 9.25 15.67
C ASP A 49 10.97 9.37 14.16
N GLY A 50 11.07 10.61 13.66
CA GLY A 50 11.45 10.88 12.28
C GLY A 50 12.94 10.65 12.04
N GLY A 51 13.79 11.18 12.91
CA GLY A 51 15.23 11.27 12.65
C GLY A 51 15.54 12.37 11.63
N ALA A 52 16.72 12.32 11.01
CA ALA A 52 17.23 13.38 10.13
C ALA A 52 16.54 13.44 8.75
N ASN A 53 15.86 12.36 8.34
CA ASN A 53 15.25 12.21 7.01
C ASN A 53 13.76 12.60 7.00
N TYR A 54 13.35 13.49 7.89
CA TYR A 54 11.95 13.91 8.06
C TYR A 54 11.86 15.38 8.43
N PRO A 55 10.69 16.02 8.25
CA PRO A 55 10.43 17.31 8.86
C PRO A 55 10.60 17.23 10.38
N ALA A 56 11.25 18.24 10.96
CA ALA A 56 11.58 18.27 12.40
C ALA A 56 10.35 18.22 13.31
N GLU A 57 9.25 18.85 12.88
CA GLU A 57 7.99 18.88 13.61
C GLU A 57 6.98 17.95 12.96
N HIS A 58 6.29 17.12 13.74
CA HIS A 58 5.19 16.25 13.26
C HIS A 58 5.53 15.40 12.02
N PRO A 59 6.60 14.59 12.06
CA PRO A 59 6.89 13.66 10.97
C PRO A 59 5.71 12.72 10.74
N ASN A 60 5.40 12.42 9.47
CA ASN A 60 4.38 11.43 9.12
C ASN A 60 5.01 10.04 9.17
N LEU A 61 4.67 9.26 10.20
CA LEU A 61 5.30 7.97 10.45
C LEU A 61 4.31 6.84 10.15
N GLN A 62 4.54 6.12 9.07
CA GLN A 62 3.79 4.93 8.68
C GLN A 62 4.73 3.96 7.97
N TYR A 63 4.52 2.65 8.13
CA TYR A 63 5.08 1.67 7.22
C TYR A 63 4.09 1.45 6.08
N THR A 64 4.58 1.48 4.84
CA THR A 64 3.74 1.35 3.65
C THR A 64 3.89 -0.03 3.02
N ALA A 65 3.54 -0.21 1.73
CA ALA A 65 3.52 -1.55 1.12
C ALA A 65 4.95 -2.11 0.98
N ALA A 66 5.25 -3.08 1.83
CA ALA A 66 6.52 -3.78 1.87
C ALA A 66 6.57 -4.95 0.87
N CYS A 67 7.75 -5.49 0.63
CA CYS A 67 7.92 -6.76 -0.09
C CYS A 67 8.93 -7.68 0.61
N LEU A 68 8.87 -8.96 0.25
CA LEU A 68 9.86 -9.97 0.64
C LEU A 68 10.74 -10.31 -0.54
N ASP A 69 12.04 -10.45 -0.28
CA ASP A 69 13.05 -10.97 -1.21
C ASP A 69 13.89 -12.02 -0.47
N GLY A 70 13.47 -13.29 -0.59
CA GLY A 70 13.96 -14.37 0.29
C GLY A 70 13.69 -14.04 1.76
N ASP A 71 14.73 -14.11 2.59
CA ASP A 71 14.68 -13.77 4.02
C ASP A 71 14.84 -12.27 4.29
N THR A 72 14.77 -11.41 3.27
CA THR A 72 14.85 -9.95 3.42
C THR A 72 13.47 -9.32 3.33
N LEU A 73 13.06 -8.62 4.39
CA LEU A 73 11.91 -7.73 4.39
C LEU A 73 12.36 -6.31 4.00
N TRP A 74 11.90 -5.83 2.85
CA TRP A 74 12.03 -4.43 2.46
C TRP A 74 10.82 -3.65 2.95
N LEU A 75 11.02 -2.84 4.01
CA LEU A 75 9.98 -2.14 4.74
C LEU A 75 10.11 -0.63 4.53
N PRO A 76 9.26 -0.01 3.69
CA PRO A 76 9.29 1.41 3.44
C PRO A 76 8.53 2.18 4.52
N THR A 77 9.03 3.37 4.80
CA THR A 77 8.32 4.47 5.45
C THR A 77 8.12 5.61 4.44
N ASP A 78 7.56 6.75 4.84
CA ASP A 78 7.39 7.91 3.95
C ASP A 78 8.67 8.40 3.24
N THR A 79 9.85 8.24 3.85
CA THR A 79 11.10 8.84 3.35
C THR A 79 12.31 7.90 3.38
N GLU A 80 12.14 6.67 3.85
CA GLU A 80 13.21 5.69 4.05
C GLU A 80 12.73 4.29 3.64
N VAL A 81 13.62 3.46 3.10
CA VAL A 81 13.38 2.03 2.87
C VAL A 81 14.38 1.22 3.70
N PHE A 82 13.85 0.47 4.67
CA PHE A 82 14.66 -0.39 5.52
C PHE A 82 14.73 -1.81 4.95
N ALA A 83 15.89 -2.45 5.08
CA ALA A 83 16.02 -3.89 4.89
C ALA A 83 16.17 -4.55 6.26
N TYR A 84 15.31 -5.50 6.57
CA TYR A 84 15.38 -6.34 7.75
C TYR A 84 15.61 -7.80 7.35
N ARG A 85 16.51 -8.49 8.03
CA ARG A 85 16.62 -9.95 7.92
C ARG A 85 15.51 -10.60 8.75
N LEU A 86 14.87 -11.63 8.22
CA LEU A 86 13.90 -12.45 8.94
C LEU A 86 14.57 -13.73 9.50
N PRO A 87 14.07 -14.30 10.61
CA PRO A 87 12.93 -13.84 11.41
C PRO A 87 13.26 -12.78 12.48
N ASP A 88 14.54 -12.55 12.77
CA ASP A 88 14.99 -11.75 13.92
C ASP A 88 14.77 -10.24 13.77
N LEU A 89 14.41 -9.79 12.56
CA LEU A 89 14.24 -8.38 12.20
C LEU A 89 15.51 -7.56 12.48
N GLN A 90 16.68 -8.16 12.24
CA GLN A 90 17.93 -7.42 12.25
C GLN A 90 17.95 -6.43 11.09
N GLN A 91 18.06 -5.13 11.37
CA GLN A 91 18.23 -4.12 10.32
C GLN A 91 19.58 -4.32 9.64
N VAL A 92 19.56 -4.53 8.32
CA VAL A 92 20.75 -4.75 7.49
C VAL A 92 21.20 -3.45 6.84
N THR A 93 20.27 -2.69 6.27
CA THR A 93 20.55 -1.40 5.61
C THR A 93 19.31 -0.50 5.65
N CYS A 94 19.53 0.79 5.39
CA CYS A 94 18.47 1.77 5.17
C CYS A 94 18.87 2.66 3.98
N TYR A 95 17.98 2.78 3.01
CA TYR A 95 18.14 3.70 1.89
C TYR A 95 17.20 4.88 2.05
N SER A 96 17.74 6.09 1.89
CA SER A 96 16.96 7.32 1.90
C SER A 96 17.60 8.31 0.92
N HIS A 97 16.77 8.88 0.05
CA HIS A 97 17.21 9.80 -1.00
C HIS A 97 16.39 11.10 -0.94
N PRO A 98 16.97 12.26 -1.28
CA PRO A 98 16.25 13.54 -1.33
C PRO A 98 14.95 13.51 -2.15
N CYS A 99 14.85 12.61 -3.13
CA CYS A 99 13.66 12.41 -3.96
C CYS A 99 12.60 11.51 -3.33
N PHE A 100 12.76 11.05 -2.09
CA PHE A 100 11.78 10.23 -1.38
C PHE A 100 10.79 11.11 -0.61
N GLN A 101 9.52 10.99 -0.97
CA GLN A 101 8.44 11.70 -0.29
C GLN A 101 7.17 10.85 -0.38
N ASN A 102 6.59 10.56 0.79
CA ASN A 102 5.36 9.76 0.92
C ASN A 102 5.45 8.45 0.14
N ILE A 103 6.50 7.65 0.37
CA ILE A 103 6.66 6.36 -0.32
C ILE A 103 5.46 5.45 -0.02
N HIS A 104 4.85 4.90 -1.06
CA HIS A 104 3.68 4.02 -0.89
C HIS A 104 3.98 2.54 -1.05
N SER A 105 5.02 2.18 -1.81
CA SER A 105 5.41 0.80 -2.04
C SER A 105 6.90 0.66 -2.34
N VAL A 106 7.43 -0.51 -2.03
CA VAL A 106 8.73 -0.97 -2.50
C VAL A 106 8.65 -2.42 -2.99
N HIS A 107 9.29 -2.70 -4.11
CA HIS A 107 9.38 -4.04 -4.68
C HIS A 107 10.80 -4.36 -5.13
N ALA A 108 11.25 -5.58 -4.86
CA ALA A 108 12.50 -6.11 -5.38
C ALA A 108 12.25 -6.87 -6.68
N PHE A 109 12.99 -6.52 -7.74
CA PHE A 109 12.99 -7.22 -9.02
C PHE A 109 14.43 -7.48 -9.44
N ALA A 110 14.86 -8.75 -9.45
CA ALA A 110 16.25 -9.12 -9.68
C ALA A 110 17.21 -8.27 -8.81
N ASP A 111 18.09 -7.47 -9.43
CA ASP A 111 19.09 -6.64 -8.75
C ASP A 111 18.62 -5.19 -8.51
N GLU A 112 17.32 -4.95 -8.65
CA GLU A 112 16.72 -3.63 -8.49
C GLU A 112 15.74 -3.58 -7.33
N LEU A 113 15.70 -2.42 -6.68
CA LEU A 113 14.69 -2.08 -5.70
C LEU A 113 13.90 -0.89 -6.24
N VAL A 114 12.61 -1.10 -6.50
CA VAL A 114 11.74 -0.12 -7.16
C VAL A 114 10.79 0.46 -6.13
N VAL A 115 10.85 1.78 -5.96
CA VAL A 115 10.22 2.52 -4.87
C VAL A 115 9.27 3.55 -5.47
N THR A 116 7.99 3.57 -5.06
CA THR A 116 7.10 4.68 -5.44
C THR A 116 7.41 5.91 -4.58
N SER A 117 7.78 7.03 -5.18
CA SER A 117 7.84 8.34 -4.50
C SER A 117 6.58 9.12 -4.85
N THR A 118 5.49 8.73 -4.19
CA THR A 118 4.13 9.22 -4.47
C THR A 118 4.03 10.73 -4.36
N GLY A 119 4.79 11.32 -3.44
CA GLY A 119 4.95 12.75 -3.30
C GLY A 119 5.27 13.47 -4.60
N LEU A 120 6.20 12.90 -5.35
CA LEU A 120 6.75 13.51 -6.55
C LEU A 120 6.14 12.94 -7.84
N ASP A 121 5.08 12.14 -7.72
CA ASP A 121 4.47 11.42 -8.85
C ASP A 121 5.47 10.54 -9.60
N ASN A 122 6.51 10.05 -8.90
CA ASN A 122 7.64 9.34 -9.46
C ASN A 122 7.76 7.90 -8.95
N VAL A 123 8.48 7.07 -9.70
CA VAL A 123 8.98 5.75 -9.33
C VAL A 123 10.50 5.79 -9.44
N VAL A 124 11.19 5.42 -8.38
CA VAL A 124 12.65 5.47 -8.26
C VAL A 124 13.17 4.04 -8.31
N VAL A 125 14.03 3.76 -9.28
CA VAL A 125 14.71 2.47 -9.43
C VAL A 125 16.08 2.60 -8.79
N LEU A 126 16.33 1.79 -7.76
CA LEU A 126 17.61 1.71 -7.08
C LEU A 126 18.34 0.43 -7.48
N ASP A 127 19.67 0.48 -7.42
CA ASP A 127 20.47 -0.71 -7.23
C ASP A 127 20.16 -1.34 -5.87
N LYS A 128 19.75 -2.61 -5.84
CA LYS A 128 19.30 -3.28 -4.62
C LYS A 128 20.40 -3.43 -3.58
N GLN A 129 21.68 -3.52 -3.99
CA GLN A 129 22.80 -3.76 -3.09
C GLN A 129 23.40 -2.44 -2.56
N SER A 130 23.63 -1.47 -3.45
CA SER A 130 24.28 -0.20 -3.09
C SER A 130 23.30 0.90 -2.70
N GLY A 131 22.01 0.74 -3.03
CA GLY A 131 21.00 1.77 -2.86
C GLY A 131 21.14 2.96 -3.80
N GLN A 132 22.08 2.92 -4.77
CA GLN A 132 22.28 4.01 -5.73
C GLN A 132 21.09 4.13 -6.67
N ILE A 133 20.68 5.36 -6.98
CA ILE A 133 19.62 5.61 -7.95
C ILE A 133 20.12 5.23 -9.36
N LYS A 134 19.46 4.26 -9.98
CA LYS A 134 19.68 3.89 -11.40
C LYS A 134 18.82 4.74 -12.32
N GLN A 135 17.57 5.00 -11.93
CA GLN A 135 16.61 5.73 -12.75
C GLN A 135 15.51 6.37 -11.90
N ILE A 136 14.93 7.47 -12.38
CA ILE A 136 13.69 8.05 -11.88
C ILE A 136 12.72 8.15 -13.05
N LEU A 137 11.52 7.61 -12.88
CA LEU A 137 10.45 7.55 -13.88
C LEU A 137 9.24 8.31 -13.37
N ASN A 138 8.64 9.17 -14.18
CA ASN A 138 7.40 9.83 -13.81
C ASN A 138 6.18 8.98 -14.18
N ALA A 139 5.18 8.88 -13.29
CA ALA A 139 3.98 8.07 -13.51
C ALA A 139 3.05 8.59 -14.62
N GLU A 140 3.28 9.80 -15.13
CA GLU A 140 2.59 10.34 -16.31
C GLU A 140 3.44 10.28 -17.59
N GLY A 141 4.64 9.68 -17.55
CA GLY A 141 5.55 9.62 -18.70
C GLY A 141 6.18 10.98 -19.04
N LYS A 142 6.14 11.94 -18.12
CA LYS A 142 6.79 13.25 -18.23
C LYS A 142 8.24 13.19 -17.73
N ASP A 143 8.95 14.31 -17.83
CA ASP A 143 10.22 14.47 -17.11
C ASP A 143 9.99 14.36 -15.58
N PRO A 144 10.80 13.60 -14.81
CA PRO A 144 10.61 13.42 -13.37
C PRO A 144 10.59 14.70 -12.53
N TRP A 145 11.17 15.78 -13.07
CA TRP A 145 11.35 17.07 -12.43
C TRP A 145 10.53 18.16 -13.12
N HIS A 146 9.59 17.82 -14.01
CA HIS A 146 8.75 18.81 -14.69
C HIS A 146 7.93 19.70 -13.74
N ARG A 147 7.68 19.24 -12.51
CA ARG A 147 6.96 19.97 -11.45
C ARG A 147 7.81 20.30 -10.22
N PHE A 148 8.99 19.71 -10.10
CA PHE A 148 9.76 19.64 -8.86
C PHE A 148 11.23 19.90 -9.17
N SER A 149 12.01 20.40 -8.20
CA SER A 149 13.45 20.60 -8.38
C SER A 149 14.22 19.46 -7.75
N ASN A 150 15.20 18.91 -8.47
CA ASN A 150 16.12 17.91 -7.93
C ASN A 150 17.09 18.47 -6.87
N ASP A 151 17.14 19.79 -6.69
CA ASP A 151 17.94 20.45 -5.65
C ASP A 151 17.25 20.49 -4.27
N ILE A 152 15.98 20.07 -4.19
CA ILE A 152 15.21 20.09 -2.94
C ILE A 152 15.25 18.71 -2.28
N ASP A 153 15.53 18.69 -0.98
CA ASP A 153 15.33 17.51 -0.16
C ASP A 153 13.87 17.37 0.25
N TYR A 154 13.11 16.60 -0.53
CA TYR A 154 11.68 16.40 -0.32
C TYR A 154 11.36 15.53 0.89
N ARG A 155 12.34 14.83 1.45
CA ARG A 155 12.15 14.11 2.71
C ARG A 155 11.80 15.06 3.85
N LEU A 156 12.25 16.32 3.76
CA LEU A 156 12.01 17.37 4.75
C LEU A 156 10.73 18.16 4.48
N VAL A 157 9.95 17.79 3.45
CA VAL A 157 8.71 18.47 3.06
C VAL A 157 7.49 17.64 3.49
N HIS A 158 6.63 18.23 4.32
CA HIS A 158 5.41 17.57 4.81
C HIS A 158 4.52 17.02 3.70
N SER A 159 4.23 17.82 2.69
CA SER A 159 3.32 17.46 1.62
C SER A 159 3.68 18.19 0.34
N THR A 160 3.57 17.48 -0.77
CA THR A 160 3.72 17.99 -2.14
C THR A 160 2.38 18.00 -2.88
N ARG A 161 1.28 17.79 -2.16
CA ARG A 161 -0.08 17.80 -2.71
C ARG A 161 -0.47 19.18 -3.27
N PRO A 162 -1.39 19.24 -4.25
CA PRO A 162 -2.06 18.09 -4.88
C PRO A 162 -1.13 17.30 -5.83
N HIS A 163 -1.32 15.98 -5.86
CA HIS A 163 -0.62 15.08 -6.80
C HIS A 163 -1.34 15.01 -8.14
N ASP A 164 -0.57 14.84 -9.22
CA ASP A 164 -1.12 14.63 -10.57
C ASP A 164 -1.44 13.16 -10.83
N ALA A 165 -0.60 12.22 -10.37
CA ALA A 165 -0.78 10.79 -10.60
C ALA A 165 -1.03 9.98 -9.33
N HIS A 166 -0.24 10.24 -8.29
CA HIS A 166 -0.21 9.55 -7.02
C HIS A 166 0.01 8.03 -7.24
N PRO A 167 1.22 7.62 -7.67
CA PRO A 167 1.55 6.22 -7.88
C PRO A 167 1.47 5.45 -6.56
N ASN A 168 0.65 4.40 -6.49
CA ASN A 168 0.43 3.66 -5.25
C ASN A 168 1.34 2.44 -5.14
N TYR A 169 1.33 1.59 -6.16
CA TYR A 169 1.93 0.27 -6.10
C TYR A 169 2.62 -0.07 -7.41
N VAL A 170 3.86 -0.56 -7.32
CA VAL A 170 4.64 -0.99 -8.48
C VAL A 170 4.62 -2.52 -8.63
N PHE A 171 4.52 -3.01 -9.86
CA PHE A 171 4.58 -4.43 -10.17
C PHE A 171 5.25 -4.65 -11.54
N GLN A 172 5.56 -5.90 -11.87
CA GLN A 172 6.16 -6.26 -13.15
C GLN A 172 5.19 -7.06 -14.01
N LEU A 173 5.10 -6.69 -15.29
CA LEU A 173 4.34 -7.41 -16.32
C LEU A 173 5.17 -7.43 -17.60
N ASN A 174 5.42 -8.64 -18.13
CA ASN A 174 6.25 -8.87 -19.32
C ASN A 174 7.64 -8.21 -19.24
N ASN A 175 8.27 -8.30 -18.07
CA ASN A 175 9.54 -7.66 -17.75
C ASN A 175 9.54 -6.11 -17.79
N GLU A 176 8.39 -5.47 -18.01
CA GLU A 176 8.23 -4.03 -17.91
C GLU A 176 7.73 -3.63 -16.52
N LEU A 177 8.14 -2.46 -16.03
CA LEU A 177 7.65 -1.89 -14.78
C LEU A 177 6.29 -1.22 -15.02
N TRP A 178 5.34 -1.53 -14.14
CA TRP A 178 4.00 -0.97 -14.14
C TRP A 178 3.68 -0.35 -12.79
N VAL A 179 2.82 0.66 -12.78
CA VAL A 179 2.41 1.33 -11.55
C VAL A 179 0.91 1.59 -11.55
N THR A 180 0.25 1.40 -10.42
CA THR A 180 -1.13 1.84 -10.18
C THR A 180 -1.17 3.33 -9.88
N ARG A 181 -2.09 4.08 -10.50
CA ARG A 181 -2.23 5.52 -10.32
C ARG A 181 -3.55 5.85 -9.65
N CYS A 182 -3.48 6.40 -8.44
CA CYS A 182 -4.64 6.69 -7.61
C CYS A 182 -5.59 7.75 -8.21
N LYS A 183 -5.04 8.67 -9.02
CA LYS A 183 -5.77 9.80 -9.62
C LYS A 183 -6.41 9.47 -10.95
N GLN A 184 -5.72 8.71 -11.80
CA GLN A 184 -6.17 8.24 -13.11
C GLN A 184 -6.95 6.93 -13.02
N GLU A 185 -6.88 6.26 -11.87
CA GLU A 185 -7.74 5.11 -11.54
C GLU A 185 -7.38 3.89 -12.40
N ASP A 186 -6.12 3.80 -12.83
CA ASP A 186 -5.60 2.79 -13.74
C ASP A 186 -4.27 2.21 -13.28
N ALA A 187 -3.75 1.25 -14.05
CA ALA A 187 -2.35 0.85 -13.98
C ALA A 187 -1.68 1.11 -15.33
N VAL A 188 -0.46 1.63 -15.34
CA VAL A 188 0.27 1.98 -16.57
C VAL A 188 1.68 1.43 -16.61
N CYS A 189 2.15 1.14 -17.81
CA CYS A 189 3.55 0.81 -18.07
C CYS A 189 4.41 2.07 -18.00
N LEU A 190 5.46 2.08 -17.18
CA LEU A 190 6.32 3.26 -17.00
C LEU A 190 7.19 3.57 -18.23
N SER A 191 7.46 2.58 -19.08
CA SER A 191 8.17 2.79 -20.36
C SER A 191 7.27 3.41 -21.43
N ASN A 192 5.95 3.23 -21.32
CA ASN A 192 4.95 3.78 -22.24
C ASN A 192 3.59 3.86 -21.54
N VAL A 193 3.26 5.03 -21.00
CA VAL A 193 2.03 5.25 -20.22
C VAL A 193 0.74 5.14 -21.03
N ASN A 194 0.82 5.04 -22.37
CA ASN A 194 -0.35 4.72 -23.21
C ASN A 194 -0.72 3.23 -23.14
N LYS A 195 0.19 2.37 -22.66
CA LYS A 195 -0.15 1.00 -22.26
C LYS A 195 -0.76 1.07 -20.86
N SER A 196 -2.09 0.96 -20.78
CA SER A 196 -2.83 1.07 -19.53
C SER A 196 -3.84 -0.07 -19.34
N ILE A 197 -4.20 -0.30 -18.08
CA ILE A 197 -5.29 -1.17 -17.64
C ILE A 197 -6.28 -0.27 -16.89
N ASP A 198 -7.50 -0.11 -17.43
CA ASP A 198 -8.57 0.67 -16.79
C ASP A 198 -9.17 -0.08 -15.61
N VAL A 199 -8.52 0.03 -14.46
CA VAL A 199 -8.94 -0.62 -13.20
C VAL A 199 -10.19 0.04 -12.63
N GLY A 200 -10.35 1.35 -12.82
CA GLY A 200 -11.52 2.12 -12.40
C GLY A 200 -12.77 1.78 -13.20
N GLN A 201 -12.62 1.25 -14.42
CA GLN A 201 -13.70 0.94 -15.36
C GLN A 201 -14.56 2.17 -15.68
N GLY A 202 -13.92 3.34 -15.81
CA GLY A 202 -14.56 4.64 -15.98
C GLY A 202 -15.29 5.20 -14.75
N GLU A 203 -15.25 4.50 -13.61
CA GLU A 203 -15.79 5.00 -12.34
C GLU A 203 -14.73 5.81 -11.58
N ARG A 204 -15.15 6.92 -10.95
CA ARG A 204 -14.27 7.85 -10.22
C ARG A 204 -13.83 7.31 -8.86
N ILE A 205 -13.02 6.26 -8.85
CA ILE A 205 -12.59 5.54 -7.66
C ILE A 205 -11.09 5.22 -7.65
N SER A 206 -10.44 5.47 -6.52
CA SER A 206 -9.00 5.19 -6.42
C SER A 206 -8.70 3.70 -6.41
N VAL A 207 -7.54 3.38 -6.98
CA VAL A 207 -6.95 2.04 -7.07
C VAL A 207 -5.67 2.03 -6.25
N HIS A 208 -5.30 0.89 -5.65
CA HIS A 208 -4.11 0.80 -4.79
C HIS A 208 -3.14 -0.29 -5.23
N ASP A 209 -3.44 -1.55 -4.94
CA ASP A 209 -2.51 -2.68 -5.12
C ASP A 209 -2.58 -3.26 -6.55
N GLY A 210 -1.60 -4.10 -6.91
CA GLY A 210 -1.61 -4.90 -8.13
C GLY A 210 -0.76 -6.16 -7.97
N LEU A 211 -1.40 -7.33 -7.79
CA LEU A 211 -0.73 -8.61 -7.53
C LEU A 211 -1.11 -9.69 -8.53
N TRP A 212 -0.22 -10.66 -8.72
CA TRP A 212 -0.48 -11.85 -9.50
C TRP A 212 -1.36 -12.85 -8.74
N TRP A 213 -2.33 -13.43 -9.44
CA TRP A 213 -3.12 -14.56 -8.99
C TRP A 213 -3.20 -15.60 -10.11
N GLY A 214 -2.36 -16.63 -10.02
CA GLY A 214 -2.20 -17.60 -11.10
C GLY A 214 -1.75 -16.90 -12.39
N ASP A 215 -2.61 -16.94 -13.42
CA ASP A 215 -2.39 -16.30 -14.72
C ASP A 215 -3.04 -14.91 -14.84
N LYS A 216 -3.55 -14.33 -13.75
CA LYS A 216 -4.30 -13.06 -13.72
C LYS A 216 -3.61 -12.01 -12.87
N LEU A 217 -4.00 -10.76 -13.11
CA LEU A 217 -3.69 -9.65 -12.20
C LEU A 217 -4.93 -9.31 -11.36
N VAL A 218 -4.71 -8.98 -10.10
CA VAL A 218 -5.76 -8.53 -9.17
C VAL A 218 -5.36 -7.18 -8.60
N PHE A 219 -6.26 -6.21 -8.73
CA PHE A 219 -6.12 -4.88 -8.19
C PHE A 219 -7.14 -4.64 -7.08
N THR A 220 -6.77 -3.83 -6.08
CA THR A 220 -7.72 -3.33 -5.08
C THR A 220 -8.23 -1.96 -5.49
N ARG A 221 -9.55 -1.78 -5.41
CA ARG A 221 -10.19 -0.47 -5.42
C ARG A 221 -10.54 -0.07 -4.00
N VAL A 222 -10.37 1.21 -3.67
CA VAL A 222 -10.49 1.69 -2.29
C VAL A 222 -11.91 1.57 -1.71
N ASP A 223 -12.92 1.33 -2.54
CA ASP A 223 -14.31 1.06 -2.15
C ASP A 223 -14.61 -0.40 -1.76
N GLY A 224 -13.61 -1.29 -1.85
CA GLY A 224 -13.74 -2.68 -1.40
C GLY A 224 -13.75 -3.71 -2.51
N PHE A 225 -13.81 -3.29 -3.77
CA PHE A 225 -13.82 -4.22 -4.90
C PHE A 225 -12.42 -4.73 -5.26
N LEU A 226 -12.38 -5.97 -5.72
CA LEU A 226 -11.23 -6.58 -6.38
C LEU A 226 -11.48 -6.57 -7.90
N VAL A 227 -10.51 -6.09 -8.66
CA VAL A 227 -10.60 -6.05 -10.13
C VAL A 227 -9.64 -7.07 -10.70
N ILE A 228 -10.18 -8.06 -11.41
CA ILE A 228 -9.41 -9.16 -11.99
C ILE A 228 -9.18 -8.86 -13.45
N CYS A 229 -7.93 -8.86 -13.90
CA CYS A 229 -7.54 -8.49 -15.25
C CYS A 229 -6.75 -9.59 -15.94
N ASP A 230 -6.95 -9.69 -17.25
CA ASP A 230 -6.11 -10.47 -18.14
C ASP A 230 -4.81 -9.69 -18.42
N PRO A 231 -3.64 -10.24 -18.06
CA PRO A 231 -2.36 -9.53 -18.19
C PRO A 231 -1.90 -9.38 -19.64
N VAL A 232 -2.41 -10.20 -20.57
CA VAL A 232 -1.98 -10.21 -21.97
C VAL A 232 -2.70 -9.12 -22.76
N SER A 233 -4.02 -9.04 -22.58
CA SER A 233 -4.90 -8.09 -23.27
C SER A 233 -5.11 -6.79 -22.51
N GLY A 234 -4.77 -6.75 -21.22
CA GLY A 234 -5.01 -5.60 -20.33
C GLY A 234 -6.49 -5.38 -20.01
N LYS A 235 -7.36 -6.34 -20.34
CA LYS A 235 -8.80 -6.22 -20.13
C LYS A 235 -9.20 -6.66 -18.73
N VAL A 236 -10.13 -5.91 -18.12
CA VAL A 236 -10.83 -6.36 -16.92
C VAL A 236 -11.71 -7.55 -17.29
N LEU A 237 -11.49 -8.66 -16.61
CA LEU A 237 -12.26 -9.91 -16.72
C LEU A 237 -13.44 -9.92 -15.75
N ASP A 238 -13.24 -9.40 -14.54
CA ASP A 238 -14.25 -9.41 -13.50
C ASP A 238 -14.03 -8.26 -12.49
N LYS A 239 -15.12 -7.79 -11.89
CA LYS A 239 -15.15 -6.85 -10.76
C LYS A 239 -15.90 -7.51 -9.63
N HIS A 240 -15.15 -7.92 -8.62
CA HIS A 240 -15.64 -8.79 -7.56
C HIS A 240 -15.82 -8.02 -6.24
N ASP A 241 -17.01 -8.13 -5.64
CA ASP A 241 -17.29 -7.61 -4.28
C ASP A 241 -17.15 -8.76 -3.27
N PRO A 242 -16.10 -8.78 -2.42
CA PRO A 242 -15.96 -9.80 -1.37
C PRO A 242 -17.15 -9.87 -0.40
N PHE A 243 -17.96 -8.82 -0.32
CA PHE A 243 -19.13 -8.70 0.56
C PHE A 243 -20.44 -8.58 -0.20
N GLY A 244 -20.49 -8.93 -1.50
CA GLY A 244 -21.71 -8.77 -2.32
C GLY A 244 -22.91 -9.58 -1.83
N LEU A 245 -22.66 -10.68 -1.11
CA LEU A 245 -23.69 -11.53 -0.48
C LEU A 245 -23.86 -11.26 1.02
N GLU A 246 -23.00 -10.43 1.61
CA GLU A 246 -22.96 -10.18 3.04
C GLU A 246 -23.82 -8.98 3.41
N ARG A 247 -24.53 -9.08 4.53
CA ARG A 247 -25.32 -7.95 5.06
C ARG A 247 -24.45 -6.88 5.71
N ASN A 248 -23.28 -7.28 6.22
CA ASN A 248 -22.34 -6.40 6.90
C ASN A 248 -21.10 -6.24 6.02
N ARG A 249 -20.55 -5.02 5.96
CA ARG A 249 -19.31 -4.72 5.24
C ARG A 249 -18.37 -3.85 6.07
N PRO A 250 -17.04 -4.02 5.90
CA PRO A 250 -16.06 -3.13 6.49
C PRO A 250 -16.32 -1.67 6.12
N ARG A 251 -16.07 -0.77 7.07
CA ARG A 251 -15.97 0.66 6.82
C ARG A 251 -14.51 1.01 6.73
N GLY A 252 -13.99 1.12 5.52
CA GLY A 252 -12.57 1.37 5.36
C GLY A 252 -12.13 1.52 3.92
N TRP A 253 -10.92 2.05 3.75
CA TRP A 253 -10.24 2.02 2.46
C TRP A 253 -9.65 0.64 2.25
N CYS A 254 -10.10 -0.06 1.21
CA CYS A 254 -9.53 -1.36 0.82
C CYS A 254 -8.16 -1.15 0.18
N ARG A 255 -7.13 -1.69 0.81
CA ARG A 255 -5.72 -1.65 0.40
C ARG A 255 -4.87 -2.56 1.26
N GLY A 256 -3.77 -3.05 0.70
CA GLY A 256 -3.02 -4.17 1.24
C GLY A 256 -3.72 -5.46 0.86
N LEU A 257 -3.08 -6.23 0.00
CA LEU A 257 -3.59 -7.50 -0.51
C LEU A 257 -2.47 -8.52 -0.51
N TYR A 258 -2.76 -9.69 0.05
CA TYR A 258 -1.92 -10.87 -0.07
C TYR A 258 -2.75 -12.05 -0.55
N ILE A 259 -2.18 -12.87 -1.43
CA ILE A 259 -2.88 -13.97 -2.10
C ILE A 259 -2.12 -15.27 -1.84
N ASP A 260 -2.77 -16.23 -1.17
CA ASP A 260 -2.30 -17.60 -0.96
C ASP A 260 -3.26 -18.60 -1.63
N GLY A 261 -2.93 -19.00 -2.86
CA GLY A 261 -3.81 -19.83 -3.68
C GLY A 261 -5.15 -19.12 -3.96
N ASN A 262 -6.24 -19.63 -3.37
CA ASN A 262 -7.57 -19.01 -3.45
C ASN A 262 -7.90 -18.14 -2.23
N MET A 263 -6.99 -18.00 -1.27
CA MET A 263 -7.20 -17.23 -0.05
C MET A 263 -6.61 -15.85 -0.15
N PHE A 264 -7.48 -14.85 -0.12
CA PHE A 264 -7.16 -13.45 -0.30
C PHE A 264 -7.26 -12.80 1.06
N TYR A 265 -6.14 -12.29 1.55
CA TYR A 265 -6.05 -11.52 2.77
C TYR A 265 -6.09 -10.04 2.41
N ILE A 266 -7.19 -9.38 2.73
CA ILE A 266 -7.52 -8.04 2.26
C ILE A 266 -7.53 -7.07 3.44
N GLY A 267 -6.73 -6.02 3.35
CA GLY A 267 -6.65 -4.96 4.34
C GLY A 267 -7.74 -3.90 4.15
N TYR A 268 -8.36 -3.49 5.25
CA TYR A 268 -9.27 -2.36 5.30
C TYR A 268 -8.77 -1.37 6.34
N SER A 269 -8.38 -0.18 5.89
CA SER A 269 -7.95 0.91 6.78
C SER A 269 -9.14 1.69 7.31
N LYS A 270 -9.08 2.13 8.57
CA LYS A 270 -10.06 3.03 9.19
C LYS A 270 -10.37 4.23 8.30
N LEU A 271 -11.66 4.53 8.11
CA LEU A 271 -12.05 5.76 7.43
C LEU A 271 -11.64 6.96 8.27
N ARG A 272 -10.92 7.88 7.66
CA ARG A 272 -10.50 9.14 8.28
C ARG A 272 -11.44 10.27 7.88
N LYS A 273 -11.52 11.32 8.70
CA LYS A 273 -12.06 12.61 8.24
C LYS A 273 -11.27 13.02 7.00
N THR A 274 -11.97 13.27 5.89
CA THR A 274 -11.36 13.65 4.62
C THR A 274 -12.15 14.78 3.98
N LYS A 275 -11.45 15.70 3.30
CA LYS A 275 -12.07 16.76 2.49
C LYS A 275 -12.62 16.22 1.16
N LEU A 276 -12.26 14.99 0.76
CA LEU A 276 -12.71 14.34 -0.47
C LEU A 276 -14.08 13.67 -0.29
N THR A 277 -15.10 14.48 0.02
CA THR A 277 -16.48 13.99 0.26
C THR A 277 -17.09 13.30 -0.96
N THR A 278 -16.64 13.63 -2.17
CA THR A 278 -17.08 12.99 -3.43
C THR A 278 -16.72 11.51 -3.49
N LYS A 279 -15.59 11.10 -2.88
CA LYS A 279 -15.15 9.70 -2.81
C LYS A 279 -15.83 8.91 -1.69
N LEU A 280 -16.64 9.55 -0.85
CA LEU A 280 -17.37 8.91 0.25
C LEU A 280 -18.77 8.43 -0.17
N LYS A 281 -19.18 8.62 -1.43
CA LYS A 281 -20.52 8.21 -1.91
C LYS A 281 -20.79 6.71 -1.79
N PHE A 282 -19.76 5.84 -1.79
CA PHE A 282 -19.96 4.41 -1.55
C PHE A 282 -20.44 4.11 -0.12
N ILE A 283 -20.14 5.00 0.85
CA ILE A 283 -20.56 4.84 2.26
C ILE A 283 -22.08 4.98 2.40
N SER A 284 -22.76 5.70 1.50
CA SER A 284 -24.21 5.84 1.54
C SER A 284 -24.99 4.62 1.02
N GLN A 285 -24.31 3.57 0.55
CA GLN A 285 -24.97 2.39 -0.04
C GLN A 285 -25.37 1.28 0.96
N GLY A 286 -25.27 1.51 2.27
CA GLY A 286 -25.83 0.56 3.24
C GLY A 286 -25.26 0.73 4.65
N ASN A 287 -26.16 0.82 5.63
CA ASN A 287 -25.82 0.81 7.06
C ASN A 287 -25.75 -0.63 7.55
N PHE A 288 -24.68 -1.05 8.22
CA PHE A 288 -24.68 -1.72 9.54
C PHE A 288 -23.24 -2.00 10.02
N LYS A 289 -23.07 -1.97 11.36
CA LYS A 289 -21.79 -1.97 12.10
C LYS A 289 -21.20 -3.39 12.19
N TYR A 290 -19.94 -3.59 11.78
CA TYR A 290 -19.10 -4.54 12.52
C TYR A 290 -18.83 -3.91 13.90
N ARG A 291 -18.98 -4.70 14.98
CA ARG A 291 -18.88 -4.33 16.41
C ARG A 291 -18.50 -2.86 16.67
N ASP A 292 -19.47 -2.00 16.96
CA ASP A 292 -19.36 -0.61 17.44
C ASP A 292 -18.24 0.33 16.91
N GLY A 293 -17.56 0.00 15.81
CA GLY A 293 -16.32 0.67 15.42
C GLY A 293 -16.11 0.83 13.92
N ASN A 294 -15.21 1.76 13.59
CA ASN A 294 -14.65 2.01 12.25
C ASN A 294 -13.18 1.57 12.26
N GLU A 295 -12.86 0.50 12.99
CA GLU A 295 -11.48 0.05 13.15
C GLU A 295 -10.96 -0.57 11.85
N ALA A 296 -9.64 -0.54 11.69
CA ALA A 296 -9.02 -1.28 10.60
C ALA A 296 -9.26 -2.78 10.79
N LEU A 297 -9.10 -3.57 9.72
CA LEU A 297 -9.18 -5.03 9.79
C LEU A 297 -8.46 -5.71 8.63
N VAL A 298 -8.21 -7.00 8.78
CA VAL A 298 -7.81 -7.92 7.70
C VAL A 298 -8.93 -8.94 7.48
N VAL A 299 -9.31 -9.19 6.24
CA VAL A 299 -10.33 -10.18 5.85
C VAL A 299 -9.67 -11.33 5.13
N ALA A 300 -9.91 -12.56 5.57
CA ALA A 300 -9.62 -13.76 4.80
C ALA A 300 -10.82 -14.09 3.93
N TYR A 301 -10.66 -13.95 2.63
CA TYR A 301 -11.67 -14.16 1.61
C TYR A 301 -11.30 -15.31 0.68
N ASN A 302 -12.18 -16.28 0.53
CA ASN A 302 -11.98 -17.42 -0.35
C ASN A 302 -12.55 -17.14 -1.73
N MET A 303 -11.70 -16.89 -2.72
CA MET A 303 -12.13 -16.63 -4.10
C MET A 303 -12.83 -17.83 -4.75
N HIS A 304 -12.55 -19.05 -4.32
CA HIS A 304 -13.17 -20.24 -4.92
C HIS A 304 -14.60 -20.45 -4.40
N THR A 305 -14.80 -20.35 -3.09
CA THR A 305 -16.14 -20.50 -2.48
C THR A 305 -16.92 -19.18 -2.46
N GLN A 306 -16.26 -18.08 -2.78
CA GLN A 306 -16.74 -16.71 -2.71
C GLN A 306 -17.26 -16.29 -1.32
N LYS A 307 -16.56 -16.73 -0.26
CA LYS A 307 -16.97 -16.49 1.14
C LYS A 307 -15.90 -15.77 1.94
N VAL A 308 -16.35 -14.91 2.84
CA VAL A 308 -15.53 -14.40 3.95
C VAL A 308 -15.38 -15.50 4.98
N GLU A 309 -14.18 -16.07 5.08
CA GLU A 309 -13.89 -17.17 6.01
C GLU A 309 -13.58 -16.64 7.42
N ARG A 310 -12.91 -15.49 7.49
CA ARG A 310 -12.56 -14.86 8.78
C ARG A 310 -12.33 -13.36 8.65
N VAL A 311 -12.61 -12.64 9.73
CA VAL A 311 -12.28 -11.22 9.89
C VAL A 311 -11.39 -11.08 11.13
N TYR A 312 -10.28 -10.36 10.97
CA TYR A 312 -9.31 -10.06 12.03
C TYR A 312 -9.35 -8.55 12.28
N GLU A 313 -10.00 -8.14 13.36
CA GLU A 313 -10.13 -6.74 13.76
C GLU A 313 -8.90 -6.30 14.57
N PHE A 314 -8.30 -5.16 14.24
CA PHE A 314 -7.24 -4.61 15.08
C PHE A 314 -7.84 -4.06 16.38
N ASN A 315 -7.07 -4.14 17.47
CA ASN A 315 -7.38 -3.29 18.61
C ASN A 315 -7.10 -1.81 18.24
N SER A 316 -7.84 -0.88 18.86
CA SER A 316 -7.76 0.56 18.55
C SER A 316 -6.40 1.21 18.81
N ALA A 317 -5.44 0.49 19.42
CA ALA A 317 -4.11 1.00 19.74
C ALA A 317 -3.00 0.49 18.79
N SER A 318 -3.32 -0.45 17.88
CA SER A 318 -2.33 -1.12 17.03
C SER A 318 -2.01 -0.31 15.78
N ILE A 319 -2.89 -0.35 14.77
CA ILE A 319 -2.82 0.46 13.54
C ILE A 319 -4.23 0.81 13.09
N GLU A 320 -4.40 2.01 12.55
CA GLU A 320 -5.65 2.44 11.91
C GLU A 320 -5.54 2.46 10.38
N ALA A 321 -4.33 2.28 9.85
CA ALA A 321 -4.07 2.25 8.44
C ALA A 321 -3.22 1.05 8.07
N VAL A 322 -3.81 0.14 7.30
CA VAL A 322 -3.13 -0.97 6.63
C VAL A 322 -2.60 -0.48 5.29
N TYR A 323 -1.38 -0.88 4.94
CA TYR A 323 -0.78 -0.59 3.62
C TYR A 323 -0.24 -1.84 2.93
N GLY A 324 0.28 -2.81 3.68
CA GLY A 324 0.82 -4.05 3.14
C GLY A 324 0.45 -5.25 4.01
N ILE A 325 0.28 -6.39 3.35
CA ILE A 325 0.10 -7.70 3.98
C ILE A 325 1.09 -8.64 3.29
N LEU A 326 1.86 -9.40 4.07
CA LEU A 326 2.87 -10.33 3.57
C LEU A 326 2.79 -11.65 4.33
N PRO A 327 3.22 -12.79 3.74
CA PRO A 327 3.29 -14.03 4.47
C PRO A 327 4.42 -13.98 5.51
N TYR A 328 4.25 -14.69 6.62
CA TYR A 328 5.32 -14.94 7.58
C TYR A 328 5.46 -16.46 7.78
N GLN A 329 6.57 -17.02 7.32
CA GLN A 329 6.79 -18.47 7.23
C GLN A 329 7.70 -19.03 8.33
N TYR A 330 8.01 -18.23 9.36
CA TYR A 330 8.87 -18.64 10.46
C TYR A 330 8.04 -18.94 11.72
N ASP A 331 8.53 -19.89 12.50
CA ASP A 331 7.87 -20.36 13.73
C ASP A 331 8.11 -19.46 14.93
#